data_AF-A0AAD0QHM3-F1
#
_entry.id   AF-A0AAD0QHM3-F1
#
_cell.length_a   1.000
_cell.length_b   1.000
_cell.length_c   1.000
_cell.angle_alpha   90.00
_cell.angle_beta   90.00
_cell.angle_gamma   90.00
#
_symmetry.space_group_name_H-M   'P 1'
#
loop_
_entity.id
_entity.type
_entity.pdbx_description
1 polymer ?
#
loop_
_entity_poly.entity_id
_entity_poly.type
_entity_poly.pdbx_seq_one_letter_code
_entity_poly.pdbx_strand_id
1 'polypeptide(L)'
;MILNISKIKTEALLLFCRDLINTYKDIKPKSKADLELYYEFETINKEILKQLSNILYEPKYYMENQKSFRVRAILKCYSFISKELEKNLKQNEEFNPSLLYFSLLALWFKELGKEQSSKEFIFFTLYPYSLIYDRFLVKIDDTKYKLMNIKMIDLSEKIVLKYDRLVL
;
A
#
# COMPACT_ATOMS: atom_id res chain seq x y z
N MET A 1 -8.97 -8.09 -27.29
CA MET A 1 -8.77 -8.24 -25.82
C MET A 1 -9.34 -7.00 -25.15
N ILE A 2 -10.44 -7.13 -24.40
CA ILE A 2 -10.99 -5.99 -23.63
C ILE A 2 -10.07 -5.79 -22.42
N LEU A 3 -9.29 -4.72 -22.44
CA LEU A 3 -8.37 -4.37 -21.37
C LEU A 3 -9.16 -3.79 -20.20
N ASN A 4 -9.22 -4.55 -19.10
CA ASN A 4 -9.76 -4.01 -17.86
C ASN A 4 -8.67 -3.17 -17.16
N ILE A 5 -8.72 -1.85 -17.39
CA ILE A 5 -7.81 -0.87 -16.81
C ILE A 5 -7.84 -0.90 -15.28
N SER A 6 -9.02 -1.09 -14.69
CA SER A 6 -9.20 -1.18 -13.23
C SER A 6 -8.41 -2.36 -12.65
N LYS A 7 -8.43 -3.53 -13.30
CA LYS A 7 -7.61 -4.69 -12.92
C LYS A 7 -6.12 -4.44 -13.04
N ILE A 8 -5.68 -3.79 -14.12
CA ILE A 8 -4.25 -3.43 -14.32
C ILE A 8 -3.77 -2.49 -13.22
N LYS A 9 -4.56 -1.46 -12.92
CA LYS A 9 -4.23 -0.49 -11.87
C LYS A 9 -4.20 -1.14 -10.49
N THR A 10 -5.16 -2.00 -10.21
CA THR A 10 -5.23 -2.74 -8.94
C THR A 10 -4.01 -3.64 -8.78
N GLU A 11 -3.65 -4.42 -9.80
CA GLU A 11 -2.48 -5.31 -9.75
C GLU A 11 -1.18 -4.53 -9.51
N ALA A 12 -1.00 -3.38 -10.16
CA ALA A 12 0.15 -2.51 -9.95
C ALA A 12 0.20 -1.90 -8.53
N LEU A 13 -0.95 -1.52 -7.97
CA LEU A 13 -1.03 -1.01 -6.60
C LEU A 13 -0.69 -2.09 -5.57
N LEU A 14 -1.20 -3.30 -5.77
CA LEU A 14 -0.90 -4.45 -4.91
C LEU A 14 0.60 -4.81 -4.97
N LEU A 15 1.18 -4.79 -6.18
CA LEU A 15 2.61 -5.01 -6.39
C LEU A 15 3.45 -3.98 -5.62
N PHE A 16 3.08 -2.70 -5.73
CA PHE A 16 3.72 -1.62 -4.99
C PHE A 16 3.65 -1.82 -3.47
N CYS A 17 2.49 -2.19 -2.94
CA CYS A 17 2.31 -2.44 -1.51
C CYS A 17 3.13 -3.64 -1.03
N ARG A 18 3.21 -4.71 -1.83
CA ARG A 18 4.04 -5.88 -1.51
C ARG A 18 5.50 -5.51 -1.41
N ASP A 19 6.00 -4.74 -2.37
CA ASP A 19 7.39 -4.34 -2.42
C ASP A 19 7.71 -3.40 -1.25
N LEU A 20 6.80 -2.46 -0.92
CA LEU A 20 6.93 -1.61 0.25
C LEU A 20 7.02 -2.43 1.55
N ILE A 21 6.12 -3.39 1.77
CA ILE A 21 6.18 -4.24 2.97
C ILE A 21 7.52 -5.00 3.02
N ASN A 22 7.95 -5.58 1.90
CA ASN A 22 9.21 -6.32 1.84
C ASN A 22 10.44 -5.45 2.11
N THR A 23 10.44 -4.18 1.71
CA THR A 23 11.54 -3.25 1.97
C THR A 23 11.67 -2.91 3.45
N TYR A 24 10.55 -2.81 4.18
CA TYR A 24 10.55 -2.27 5.56
C TYR A 24 10.27 -3.31 6.65
N LYS A 25 9.94 -4.56 6.32
CA LYS A 25 9.56 -5.61 7.30
C LYS A 25 10.62 -5.93 8.37
N ASP A 26 11.90 -5.72 8.07
CA ASP A 26 13.01 -6.06 8.96
C ASP A 26 13.48 -4.85 9.81
N ILE A 27 12.82 -3.69 9.68
CA ILE A 27 13.17 -2.46 10.39
C ILE A 27 12.45 -2.43 11.74
N LYS A 28 13.22 -2.56 12.82
CA LYS A 28 12.73 -2.52 14.21
C LYS A 28 12.48 -1.08 14.68
N PRO A 29 11.53 -0.87 15.61
CA PRO A 29 11.21 0.45 16.12
C PRO A 29 12.35 0.96 17.02
N LYS A 30 12.56 2.27 17.03
CA LYS A 30 13.63 2.92 17.82
C LYS A 30 13.26 3.08 19.31
N SER A 31 11.99 2.91 19.69
CA SER A 31 11.44 3.22 21.02
C SER A 31 10.78 2.01 21.70
N LYS A 32 10.84 1.94 23.05
CA LYS A 32 10.28 0.87 23.88
C LYS A 32 8.76 0.99 24.13
N ALA A 33 8.20 2.19 24.12
CA ALA A 33 6.76 2.41 24.38
C ALA A 33 5.88 1.84 23.26
N ASP A 34 6.48 1.53 22.11
CA ASP A 34 5.80 1.11 20.88
C ASP A 34 5.87 -0.40 20.62
N LEU A 35 6.43 -1.20 21.54
CA LEU A 35 6.71 -2.63 21.28
C LEU A 35 5.43 -3.47 21.06
N GLU A 36 4.39 -3.28 21.87
CA GLU A 36 3.14 -4.04 21.74
C GLU A 36 2.43 -3.71 20.42
N LEU A 37 2.21 -2.42 20.16
CA LEU A 37 1.67 -1.93 18.89
C LEU A 37 2.52 -2.41 17.71
N TYR A 38 3.85 -2.35 17.81
CA TYR A 38 4.76 -2.82 16.77
C TYR A 38 4.56 -4.32 16.46
N TYR A 39 4.49 -5.20 17.46
CA TYR A 39 4.29 -6.63 17.22
C TYR A 39 2.92 -6.96 16.64
N GLU A 40 1.89 -6.24 17.05
CA GLU A 40 0.57 -6.34 16.42
C GLU A 40 0.65 -5.94 14.94
N PHE A 41 1.31 -4.82 14.62
CA PHE A 41 1.49 -4.40 13.23
C PHE A 41 2.38 -5.35 12.42
N GLU A 42 3.41 -5.93 13.03
CA GLU A 42 4.24 -6.95 12.39
C GLU A 42 3.39 -8.16 11.98
N THR A 43 2.46 -8.57 12.85
CA THR A 43 1.52 -9.66 12.57
C THR A 43 0.61 -9.32 11.39
N ILE A 44 0.02 -8.13 11.38
CA ILE A 44 -0.86 -7.72 10.27
C ILE A 44 -0.08 -7.58 8.95
N ASN A 45 1.13 -7.01 9.00
CA ASN A 45 2.01 -6.89 7.83
C ASN A 45 2.35 -8.26 7.24
N LYS A 46 2.63 -9.26 8.10
CA LYS A 46 2.89 -10.65 7.67
C LYS A 46 1.67 -11.27 6.99
N GLU A 47 0.49 -11.10 7.56
CA GLU A 47 -0.73 -11.64 6.98
C GLU A 47 -1.02 -11.00 5.61
N ILE A 48 -0.95 -9.66 5.51
CA ILE A 48 -1.16 -8.97 4.24
C ILE A 48 -0.12 -9.38 3.20
N LEU A 49 1.15 -9.46 3.59
CA LEU A 49 2.21 -9.91 2.69
C LEU A 49 1.93 -11.31 2.13
N LYS A 50 1.49 -12.25 2.98
CA LYS A 50 1.11 -13.60 2.56
C LYS A 50 -0.01 -13.55 1.51
N GLN A 51 -1.03 -12.74 1.73
CA GLN A 51 -2.15 -12.61 0.80
C GLN A 51 -1.74 -11.97 -0.53
N LEU A 52 -0.90 -10.94 -0.49
CA LEU A 52 -0.35 -10.32 -1.70
C LEU A 52 0.47 -11.32 -2.51
N SER A 53 1.31 -12.13 -1.85
CA SER A 53 2.11 -13.17 -2.49
C SER A 53 1.27 -14.29 -3.10
N ASN A 54 0.10 -14.60 -2.55
CA ASN A 54 -0.82 -15.60 -3.12
C ASN A 54 -1.51 -15.10 -4.41
N ILE A 55 -1.68 -13.79 -4.57
CA ILE A 55 -2.48 -13.19 -5.65
C ILE A 55 -1.60 -12.67 -6.79
N LEU A 56 -0.38 -12.22 -6.47
CA LEU A 56 0.54 -11.63 -7.42
C LEU A 56 1.56 -12.64 -7.92
N TYR A 57 2.02 -12.47 -9.14
CA TYR A 57 3.17 -13.22 -9.63
C TYR A 57 4.46 -12.79 -8.91
N GLU A 58 5.47 -13.67 -8.95
CA GLU A 58 6.81 -13.33 -8.49
C GLU A 58 7.38 -12.12 -9.25
N PRO A 59 8.19 -11.24 -8.63
CA PRO A 59 8.76 -10.07 -9.28
C PRO A 59 9.45 -10.38 -10.62
N LYS A 60 10.13 -11.54 -10.70
CA LYS A 60 10.82 -12.03 -11.90
C LYS A 60 9.88 -12.16 -13.10
N TYR A 61 8.63 -12.61 -12.89
CA TYR A 61 7.65 -12.74 -13.96
C TYR A 61 7.39 -11.41 -14.67
N TYR A 62 7.23 -10.32 -13.91
CA TYR A 62 6.97 -8.99 -14.49
C TYR A 62 8.17 -8.49 -15.28
N MET A 63 9.40 -8.80 -14.86
CA MET A 63 10.62 -8.40 -15.57
C MET A 63 10.84 -9.20 -16.85
N GLU A 64 10.56 -10.50 -16.85
CA GLU A 64 10.71 -11.34 -18.04
C GLU A 64 9.63 -11.06 -19.10
N ASN A 65 8.44 -10.63 -18.67
CA ASN A 65 7.27 -10.44 -19.54
C ASN A 65 7.01 -8.98 -19.93
N GLN A 66 7.98 -8.06 -19.78
CA GLN A 66 7.82 -6.63 -20.10
C GLN A 66 7.34 -6.34 -21.54
N LYS A 67 7.58 -7.26 -22.48
CA LYS A 67 7.11 -7.15 -23.87
C LYS A 67 5.58 -7.25 -23.96
N SER A 68 4.94 -7.99 -23.05
CA SER A 68 3.48 -8.11 -22.96
C SER A 68 2.86 -6.76 -22.65
N PHE A 69 1.86 -6.35 -23.44
CA PHE A 69 1.16 -5.08 -23.25
C PHE A 69 0.61 -4.94 -21.83
N ARG A 70 -0.03 -6.00 -21.29
CA ARG A 70 -0.59 -5.98 -19.94
C ARG A 70 0.48 -5.74 -18.88
N VAL A 71 1.59 -6.47 -18.93
CA VAL A 71 2.69 -6.33 -17.98
C VAL A 71 3.34 -4.96 -18.08
N ARG A 72 3.54 -4.45 -19.31
CA ARG A 72 4.03 -3.09 -19.53
C ARG A 72 3.11 -2.03 -18.91
N ALA A 73 1.80 -2.19 -19.05
CA ALA A 73 0.82 -1.29 -18.46
C ALA A 73 0.84 -1.35 -16.92
N ILE A 74 0.97 -2.55 -16.34
CA ILE A 74 1.15 -2.74 -14.89
C ILE A 74 2.41 -2.02 -14.40
N LEU A 75 3.55 -2.20 -15.09
CA LEU A 75 4.80 -1.54 -14.72
C LEU A 75 4.76 -0.01 -14.90
N LYS A 76 4.04 0.49 -15.91
CA LYS A 76 3.79 1.93 -16.10
C LYS A 76 2.99 2.51 -14.93
N CYS A 77 1.94 1.82 -14.51
CA CYS A 77 1.14 2.17 -13.34
C CYS A 77 1.96 2.11 -12.05
N TYR A 78 2.74 1.06 -11.85
CA TYR A 78 3.65 0.92 -10.70
C TYR A 78 4.62 2.10 -10.64
N SER A 79 5.30 2.40 -11.76
CA SER A 79 6.24 3.52 -11.85
C SER A 79 5.58 4.87 -11.56
N PHE A 80 4.32 5.05 -11.96
CA PHE A 80 3.56 6.26 -11.62
C PHE A 80 3.42 6.42 -10.09
N ILE A 81 3.02 5.35 -9.38
CA ILE A 81 2.88 5.38 -7.92
C ILE A 81 4.22 5.70 -7.26
N SER A 82 5.30 5.00 -7.66
CA SER A 82 6.65 5.24 -7.12
C SER A 82 7.10 6.69 -7.33
N LYS A 83 6.92 7.24 -8.53
CA LYS A 83 7.30 8.62 -8.85
C LYS A 83 6.48 9.65 -8.09
N GLU A 84 5.18 9.41 -7.91
CA GLU A 84 4.38 10.32 -7.07
C GLU A 84 4.80 10.23 -5.61
N LEU A 85 5.18 9.05 -5.10
CA LEU A 85 5.71 8.94 -3.75
C LEU A 85 7.02 9.72 -3.58
N GLU A 86 7.99 9.51 -4.49
CA GLU A 86 9.29 10.20 -4.49
C GLU A 86 9.16 11.73 -4.57
N LYS A 87 8.17 12.25 -5.32
CA LYS A 87 7.93 13.70 -5.39
C LYS A 87 7.42 14.31 -4.08
N ASN A 88 6.74 13.51 -3.26
CA ASN A 88 6.06 14.00 -2.06
C ASN A 88 6.81 13.67 -0.76
N LEU A 89 7.69 12.65 -0.76
CA LEU A 89 8.60 12.35 0.34
C LEU A 89 9.98 12.95 0.06
N LYS A 90 10.49 13.78 0.97
CA LYS A 90 11.86 14.29 0.86
C LYS A 90 12.86 13.15 1.08
N GLN A 91 14.04 13.27 0.50
CA GLN A 91 15.13 12.34 0.77
C GLN A 91 15.43 12.33 2.29
N ASN A 92 15.56 11.14 2.87
CA ASN A 92 15.76 10.89 4.31
C ASN A 92 14.59 11.29 5.23
N GLU A 93 13.42 11.56 4.68
CA GLU A 93 12.24 11.81 5.51
C GLU A 93 11.75 10.53 6.18
N GLU A 94 11.58 10.56 7.51
CA GLU A 94 10.97 9.45 8.25
C GLU A 94 9.48 9.34 7.88
N PHE A 95 9.02 8.12 7.59
CA PHE A 95 7.62 7.86 7.30
C PHE A 95 7.19 6.48 7.84
N ASN A 96 5.88 6.26 7.98
CA ASN A 96 5.32 4.98 8.40
C ASN A 96 4.90 4.16 7.17
N PRO A 97 5.69 3.14 6.76
CA PRO A 97 5.38 2.34 5.57
C PRO A 97 4.10 1.52 5.74
N SER A 98 3.81 1.08 6.97
CA SER A 98 2.61 0.28 7.24
C SER A 98 1.36 1.11 6.97
N LEU A 99 1.25 2.26 7.63
CA LEU A 99 0.10 3.12 7.46
C LEU A 99 -0.03 3.64 6.02
N LEU A 100 1.09 3.88 5.33
CA LEU A 100 1.08 4.30 3.92
C LEU A 100 0.41 3.25 3.04
N TYR A 101 0.87 2.00 3.03
CA TYR A 101 0.23 1.00 2.17
C TYR A 101 -1.20 0.71 2.60
N PHE A 102 -1.49 0.68 3.91
CA PHE A 102 -2.86 0.51 4.40
C PHE A 102 -3.80 1.57 3.85
N SER A 103 -3.39 2.83 3.94
CA SER A 103 -4.16 3.97 3.46
C SER A 103 -4.37 3.90 1.95
N LEU A 104 -3.33 3.58 1.18
CA LEU A 104 -3.41 3.39 -0.27
C LEU A 104 -4.43 2.31 -0.65
N LEU A 105 -4.36 1.14 -0.02
CA LEU A 105 -5.26 0.02 -0.31
C LEU A 105 -6.69 0.34 0.09
N ALA A 106 -6.90 0.95 1.25
CA ALA A 106 -8.24 1.27 1.71
C ALA A 106 -8.93 2.34 0.87
N LEU A 107 -8.22 3.40 0.49
CA LEU A 107 -8.76 4.41 -0.41
C LEU A 107 -9.15 3.79 -1.76
N TRP A 108 -8.30 2.89 -2.29
CA TRP A 108 -8.56 2.23 -3.57
C TRP A 108 -9.77 1.29 -3.51
N PHE A 109 -9.79 0.37 -2.54
CA PHE A 109 -10.84 -0.63 -2.41
C PHE A 109 -12.08 -0.04 -1.77
N LYS A 110 -12.00 0.48 -0.55
CA LYS A 110 -13.18 0.87 0.26
C LYS A 110 -13.83 2.16 -0.22
N GLU A 111 -13.04 3.24 -0.37
CA GLU A 111 -13.60 4.57 -0.65
C GLU A 111 -13.95 4.75 -2.14
N LEU A 112 -13.06 4.34 -3.06
CA LEU A 112 -13.30 4.49 -4.50
C LEU A 112 -14.06 3.32 -5.14
N GLY A 113 -14.33 2.24 -4.41
CA GLY A 113 -15.10 1.11 -4.92
C GLY A 113 -14.39 0.27 -5.98
N LYS A 114 -13.07 0.38 -6.15
CA LYS A 114 -12.35 -0.26 -7.26
C LYS A 114 -12.08 -1.73 -6.95
N GLU A 115 -12.51 -2.64 -7.83
CA GLU A 115 -12.29 -4.09 -7.72
C GLU A 115 -12.72 -4.72 -6.36
N GLN A 116 -13.66 -4.10 -5.62
CA GLN A 116 -14.13 -4.59 -4.31
C GLN A 116 -14.63 -6.04 -4.35
N SER A 117 -15.42 -6.38 -5.38
CA SER A 117 -16.02 -7.70 -5.56
C SER A 117 -15.07 -8.73 -6.19
N SER A 118 -14.01 -8.30 -6.87
CA SER A 118 -13.05 -9.22 -7.51
C SER A 118 -11.83 -9.53 -6.63
N LYS A 119 -11.64 -8.74 -5.57
CA LYS A 119 -10.57 -8.89 -4.56
C LYS A 119 -11.16 -8.86 -3.14
N GLU A 120 -12.31 -9.49 -2.95
CA GLU A 120 -13.02 -9.57 -1.67
C GLU A 120 -12.11 -9.97 -0.52
N PHE A 121 -11.17 -10.89 -0.73
CA PHE A 121 -10.23 -11.31 0.32
C PHE A 121 -9.35 -10.17 0.85
N ILE A 122 -8.83 -9.30 -0.03
CA ILE A 122 -8.03 -8.14 0.38
C ILE A 122 -8.93 -7.12 1.07
N PHE A 123 -10.14 -6.91 0.56
CA PHE A 123 -11.15 -6.06 1.19
C PHE A 123 -11.53 -6.55 2.61
N PHE A 124 -11.69 -7.86 2.82
CA PHE A 124 -11.94 -8.47 4.13
C PHE A 124 -10.71 -8.40 5.04
N THR A 125 -9.50 -8.52 4.49
CA THR A 125 -8.25 -8.31 5.26
C THR A 125 -8.09 -6.86 5.69
N LEU A 126 -8.67 -5.92 4.92
CA LEU A 126 -8.78 -4.50 5.27
C LEU A 126 -9.99 -4.20 6.15
N TYR A 127 -10.92 -5.13 6.40
CA TYR A 127 -12.09 -4.91 7.27
C TYR A 127 -11.77 -4.39 8.70
N PRO A 128 -10.63 -4.73 9.35
CA PRO A 128 -10.20 -4.04 10.57
C PRO A 128 -9.66 -2.60 10.32
N TYR A 129 -9.96 -1.98 9.18
CA TYR A 129 -9.54 -0.61 8.81
C TYR A 129 -9.73 0.40 9.92
N SER A 130 -10.90 0.41 10.56
CA SER A 130 -11.19 1.31 11.69
C SER A 130 -10.29 1.01 12.89
N LEU A 131 -10.08 -0.27 13.22
CA LEU A 131 -9.22 -0.71 14.31
C LEU A 131 -7.76 -0.30 14.08
N ILE A 132 -7.30 -0.33 12.84
CA ILE A 132 -5.94 0.06 12.47
C ILE A 132 -5.76 1.58 12.61
N TYR A 133 -6.73 2.38 12.17
CA TYR A 133 -6.67 3.85 12.33
C TYR A 133 -6.77 4.26 13.79
N ASP A 134 -7.68 3.65 14.56
CA ASP A 134 -7.79 3.89 15.99
C ASP A 134 -6.47 3.57 16.70
N ARG A 135 -5.78 2.50 16.30
CA ARG A 135 -4.47 2.14 16.84
C ARG A 135 -3.37 3.11 16.39
N PHE A 136 -3.31 3.49 15.11
CA PHE A 136 -2.27 4.40 14.59
C PHE A 136 -2.45 5.87 14.99
N LEU A 137 -3.67 6.31 15.29
CA LEU A 137 -3.97 7.73 15.52
C LEU A 137 -4.43 8.05 16.94
N VAL A 138 -5.21 7.16 17.56
CA VAL A 138 -5.84 7.42 18.87
C VAL A 138 -5.00 6.85 20.01
N LYS A 139 -4.58 5.58 19.89
CA LYS A 139 -3.92 4.86 21.00
C LYS A 139 -2.43 5.16 21.21
N ILE A 140 -1.79 5.84 20.26
CA ILE A 140 -0.38 6.21 20.37
C ILE A 140 -0.27 7.44 21.26
N ASP A 141 0.71 7.54 22.14
CA ASP A 141 0.94 8.76 22.94
C ASP A 141 1.94 9.71 22.27
N ASP A 142 2.79 9.20 21.37
CA ASP A 142 3.76 9.97 20.61
C ASP A 142 3.08 10.88 19.55
N THR A 143 3.11 12.18 19.81
CA THR A 143 2.55 13.21 18.92
C THR A 143 3.31 13.32 17.60
N LYS A 144 4.64 13.10 17.58
CA LYS A 144 5.43 13.11 16.34
C LYS A 144 5.02 11.94 15.45
N TYR A 145 4.82 10.76 16.04
CA TYR A 145 4.36 9.58 15.32
C TYR A 145 2.94 9.75 14.78
N LYS A 146 2.03 10.36 15.55
CA LYS A 146 0.68 10.74 15.05
C LYS A 146 0.73 11.66 13.84
N LEU A 147 1.54 12.71 13.89
CA LEU A 147 1.67 13.65 12.77
C LEU A 147 2.24 12.96 11.52
N MET A 148 3.24 12.10 11.70
CA MET A 148 3.76 11.26 10.62
C MET A 148 2.67 10.36 10.03
N ASN A 149 1.81 9.81 10.88
CA ASN A 149 0.72 8.94 10.45
C ASN A 149 -0.35 9.69 9.64
N ILE A 150 -0.79 10.85 10.13
CA ILE A 150 -1.72 11.74 9.40
C ILE A 150 -1.15 12.09 8.04
N LYS A 151 0.15 12.43 7.98
CA LYS A 151 0.83 12.71 6.71
C LYS A 151 0.78 11.53 5.73
N MET A 152 0.86 10.29 6.20
CA MET A 152 0.76 9.11 5.32
C MET A 152 -0.64 8.96 4.72
N ILE A 153 -1.68 9.31 5.48
CA ILE A 153 -3.06 9.27 5.03
C ILE A 153 -3.28 10.32 3.94
N ASP A 154 -2.89 11.57 4.20
CA ASP A 154 -3.00 12.69 3.25
C ASP A 154 -2.23 12.40 1.95
N LEU A 155 -1.03 11.82 2.10
CA LEU A 155 -0.19 11.43 0.97
C LEU A 155 -0.87 10.34 0.12
N SER A 156 -1.46 9.34 0.78
CA SER A 156 -2.16 8.25 0.11
C SER A 156 -3.36 8.77 -0.68
N GLU A 157 -4.14 9.68 -0.10
CA GLU A 157 -5.27 10.32 -0.78
C GLU A 157 -4.81 11.05 -2.04
N LYS A 158 -3.78 11.89 -1.91
CA LYS A 158 -3.21 12.63 -3.04
C LYS A 158 -2.74 11.71 -4.17
N ILE A 159 -2.08 10.61 -3.84
CA ILE A 159 -1.58 9.63 -4.83
C ILE A 159 -2.76 8.89 -5.48
N VAL A 160 -3.66 8.33 -4.68
CA VAL A 160 -4.77 7.47 -5.14
C VAL A 160 -5.74 8.25 -6.03
N LEU A 161 -6.10 9.48 -5.68
CA LEU A 161 -6.99 10.30 -6.50
C LEU A 161 -6.40 10.64 -7.88
N LYS A 162 -5.09 10.90 -7.96
CA LYS A 162 -4.40 11.08 -9.23
C LYS A 162 -4.30 9.78 -10.01
N TYR A 163 -4.03 8.68 -9.30
CA TYR A 163 -3.87 7.36 -9.89
C TYR A 163 -5.18 6.84 -10.51
N ASP A 164 -6.32 7.07 -9.87
CA ASP A 164 -7.63 6.71 -10.43
C ASP A 164 -7.89 7.42 -11.76
N ARG A 165 -7.45 8.68 -11.89
CA ARG A 165 -7.59 9.48 -13.11
C ARG A 165 -6.55 9.16 -14.19
N LEU A 166 -5.54 8.34 -13.91
CA LEU A 166 -4.49 7.99 -14.88
C LEU A 166 -5.08 7.28 -16.11
N VAL A 167 -4.79 7.80 -17.30
CA VAL A 167 -5.12 7.15 -18.58
C VAL A 167 -3.87 6.42 -19.09
N LEU A 168 -4.03 5.16 -19.52
CA LEU A 168 -2.94 4.26 -19.89
C LEU A 168 -2.56 4.34 -21.36
#